data_AF-A0A8B9VLX8-F1
#
_entry.id   AF-A0A8B9VLX8-F1
#
_cell.length_a   1.000
_cell.length_b   1.000
_cell.length_c   1.000
_cell.angle_alpha   90.00
_cell.angle_beta   90.00
_cell.angle_gamma   90.00
#
_symmetry.space_group_name_H-M   'P 1'
#
loop_
_entity.id
_entity.type
_entity.pdbx_description
1 polymer ?
#
loop_
_entity_poly.entity_id
_entity_poly.type
_entity_poly.pdbx_seq_one_letter_code
_entity_poly.pdbx_strand_id
1 'polypeptide(L)'
;SAAPAAAPPAGGGEQRVTAGQGRAGRAGQDPVRPGPSRSVPPSGRQHRPGAAPARSPRPPPWRSLPQASLLLLALPWQRRPEIRRGCFRAEAEEAARMLRALAGVGRGGEGAPGPAPGPGPGPGLGRGPEGARPVPAEPPSLSPGWAEVLAAAAGALQAGGLVAVPTDTVYGVACLAQDPRAVRSIYGLKGRNGRKPLAICLGDVEHIYRYCHVNVPDELLRDLLPGPVTLVLKRSEELNKDLNPFTSLVGVRIPNHPFIRELARACSGPLALTSANISSQASTLTVSEFQDLWPQLSLVIDGGPVGDVQSPECRLGSTVVDLSVSGKYTIIRPGCALQSTVEILRQKYGLVPESS
;
A
#
# COMPACT_ATOMS: atom_id res chain seq x y z
N SER A 1 -4.63 -35.55 68.75
CA SER A 1 -3.18 -35.45 69.01
C SER A 1 -2.71 -34.12 68.44
N ALA A 2 -1.97 -33.35 69.25
CA ALA A 2 -1.25 -32.07 69.07
C ALA A 2 -0.89 -31.64 67.63
N ALA A 3 -0.63 -30.38 67.25
CA ALA A 3 -0.67 -29.01 67.79
C ALA A 3 -0.11 -28.10 66.65
N PRO A 4 -0.31 -26.76 66.64
CA PRO A 4 0.35 -25.84 65.70
C PRO A 4 1.47 -24.99 66.38
N ALA A 5 2.48 -24.53 65.61
CA ALA A 5 3.45 -23.49 66.00
C ALA A 5 4.08 -22.88 64.73
N ALA A 6 3.95 -21.59 64.43
CA ALA A 6 4.63 -20.40 64.99
C ALA A 6 6.11 -20.24 64.53
N ALA A 7 6.38 -19.13 63.83
CA ALA A 7 7.71 -18.55 63.50
C ALA A 7 8.21 -17.65 64.65
N PRO A 8 9.31 -16.84 64.57
CA PRO A 8 10.58 -16.84 63.78
C PRO A 8 11.82 -16.80 64.74
N PRO A 9 13.06 -16.36 64.37
CA PRO A 9 13.40 -14.91 64.33
C PRO A 9 14.50 -14.49 63.32
N ALA A 10 14.80 -13.18 63.38
CA ALA A 10 15.64 -12.33 62.54
C ALA A 10 17.17 -12.39 62.77
N GLY A 11 17.90 -11.85 61.79
CA GLY A 11 19.27 -11.32 61.86
C GLY A 11 19.64 -10.85 60.44
N GLY A 12 20.04 -9.62 60.12
CA GLY A 12 20.82 -8.64 60.86
C GLY A 12 22.15 -8.46 60.12
N GLY A 13 22.39 -7.31 59.49
CA GLY A 13 23.69 -7.02 58.85
C GLY A 13 23.66 -5.98 57.72
N GLU A 14 23.60 -4.70 58.10
CA GLU A 14 24.08 -3.58 57.28
C GLU A 14 25.60 -3.66 57.05
N GLN A 15 26.09 -3.19 55.89
CA GLN A 15 27.18 -2.21 55.82
C GLN A 15 27.33 -1.60 54.43
N ARG A 16 27.87 -0.37 54.42
CA ARG A 16 27.71 0.71 53.45
C ARG A 16 29.12 1.28 53.14
N VAL A 17 29.27 1.94 51.97
CA VAL A 17 30.29 2.95 51.59
C VAL A 17 31.75 2.42 51.36
N THR A 18 32.47 2.66 50.25
CA THR A 18 33.05 3.95 49.84
C THR A 18 33.74 3.92 48.46
N ALA A 19 33.80 5.11 47.86
CA ALA A 19 34.46 5.48 46.61
C ALA A 19 35.99 5.66 46.75
N GLY A 20 36.71 5.63 45.63
CA GLY A 20 38.12 6.01 45.53
C GLY A 20 38.49 6.48 44.12
N GLN A 21 38.95 7.74 44.02
CA GLN A 21 39.48 8.43 42.84
C GLN A 21 40.99 8.15 42.62
N GLY A 22 41.49 8.43 41.41
CA GLY A 22 42.91 8.78 41.13
C GLY A 22 43.35 8.39 39.70
N ARG A 23 43.35 9.29 38.69
CA ARG A 23 44.36 10.30 38.26
C ARG A 23 45.55 9.79 37.39
N ALA A 24 45.56 10.28 36.14
CA ALA A 24 46.60 11.09 35.43
C ALA A 24 47.84 10.49 34.69
N GLY A 25 48.04 11.02 33.45
CA GLY A 25 49.32 11.27 32.73
C GLY A 25 49.64 10.28 31.59
N ARG A 26 50.14 10.59 30.38
CA ARG A 26 50.76 11.74 29.63
C ARG A 26 50.71 11.37 28.11
N ALA A 27 50.40 12.24 27.14
CA ALA A 27 51.21 13.22 26.39
C ALA A 27 52.40 12.70 25.51
N GLY A 28 52.37 12.99 24.20
CA GLY A 28 53.47 12.94 23.19
C GLY A 28 52.90 12.95 21.75
N GLN A 29 52.73 14.09 21.07
CA GLN A 29 53.65 14.87 20.19
C GLN A 29 53.96 14.25 18.80
N ASP A 30 53.58 15.00 17.74
CA ASP A 30 53.91 14.86 16.31
C ASP A 30 55.41 15.12 15.99
N PRO A 31 55.92 14.80 14.78
CA PRO A 31 56.02 15.87 13.75
C PRO A 31 55.91 15.45 12.25
N VAL A 32 55.29 16.34 11.45
CA VAL A 32 55.75 16.96 10.18
C VAL A 32 56.13 16.13 8.91
N ARG A 33 55.27 16.30 7.87
CA ARG A 33 55.39 16.46 6.38
C ARG A 33 56.79 16.53 5.68
N PRO A 34 56.91 16.16 4.37
CA PRO A 34 56.53 17.05 3.23
C PRO A 34 55.94 16.38 1.95
N GLY A 35 55.22 17.18 1.14
CA GLY A 35 54.84 16.88 -0.27
C GLY A 35 55.98 17.17 -1.26
N PRO A 36 55.78 17.07 -2.60
CA PRO A 36 55.27 18.24 -3.34
C PRO A 36 54.50 17.99 -4.68
N SER A 37 53.98 19.11 -5.21
CA SER A 37 53.74 19.52 -6.63
C SER A 37 52.69 18.80 -7.49
N ARG A 38 51.57 19.46 -7.83
CA ARG A 38 51.34 20.41 -8.96
C ARG A 38 51.56 19.83 -10.36
N SER A 39 50.49 19.73 -11.14
CA SER A 39 50.48 20.15 -12.56
C SER A 39 49.05 20.20 -13.13
N VAL A 40 48.65 21.41 -13.53
CA VAL A 40 47.57 21.71 -14.50
C VAL A 40 48.28 22.06 -15.80
N PRO A 41 47.76 21.65 -16.97
CA PRO A 41 47.75 22.57 -18.12
C PRO A 41 46.45 22.40 -18.97
N PRO A 42 46.26 23.08 -20.11
CA PRO A 42 45.44 24.28 -20.16
C PRO A 42 44.27 24.19 -21.15
N SER A 43 43.42 25.22 -21.09
CA SER A 43 42.41 25.59 -22.07
C SER A 43 42.99 25.78 -23.49
N GLY A 44 42.60 24.89 -24.39
CA GLY A 44 42.82 25.03 -25.83
C GLY A 44 41.53 25.37 -26.56
N ARG A 45 41.33 26.66 -26.89
CA ARG A 45 40.41 27.08 -27.95
C ARG A 45 40.96 26.56 -29.28
N GLN A 46 40.19 25.72 -29.98
CA GLN A 46 40.37 25.53 -31.41
C GLN A 46 39.05 25.82 -32.13
N HIS A 47 39.10 26.89 -32.91
CA HIS A 47 38.15 27.18 -33.98
C HIS A 47 38.29 26.10 -35.07
N ARG A 48 37.16 25.53 -35.51
CA ARG A 48 37.01 24.96 -36.85
C ARG A 48 35.87 25.68 -37.58
N PRO A 49 35.96 25.84 -38.92
CA PRO A 49 35.08 26.72 -39.69
C PRO A 49 33.88 25.98 -40.30
N GLY A 50 32.80 26.75 -40.51
CA GLY A 50 31.88 26.63 -41.64
C GLY A 50 31.00 25.37 -41.75
N ALA A 51 29.79 25.45 -41.21
CA ALA A 51 28.66 24.62 -41.66
C ALA A 51 27.45 25.53 -41.96
N ALA A 52 26.81 25.27 -43.11
CA ALA A 52 25.73 26.02 -43.74
C ALA A 52 24.49 26.25 -42.84
N PRO A 53 23.63 27.25 -43.14
CA PRO A 53 22.47 27.54 -42.30
C PRO A 53 21.43 26.40 -42.39
N ALA A 54 21.29 25.66 -41.30
CA ALA A 54 20.20 24.71 -41.12
C ALA A 54 18.88 25.48 -40.93
N ARG A 55 17.89 25.12 -41.75
CA ARG A 55 16.50 25.59 -41.64
C ARG A 55 15.96 25.31 -40.23
N SER A 56 15.42 26.33 -39.58
CA SER A 56 14.76 26.23 -38.29
C SER A 56 13.59 25.24 -38.36
N PRO A 57 13.49 24.24 -37.47
CA PRO A 57 12.31 23.39 -37.39
C PRO A 57 11.12 24.21 -36.90
N ARG A 58 9.97 24.04 -37.56
CA ARG A 58 8.69 24.61 -37.14
C ARG A 58 8.38 24.16 -35.70
N PRO A 59 7.96 25.05 -34.79
CA PRO A 59 7.57 24.63 -33.46
C PRO A 59 6.30 23.74 -33.53
N PRO A 60 6.20 22.69 -32.70
CA PRO A 60 4.99 21.86 -32.63
C PRO A 60 3.77 22.66 -32.16
N PRO A 61 2.56 22.27 -32.57
CA PRO A 61 1.34 23.06 -32.36
C PRO A 61 0.82 22.86 -30.93
N TRP A 62 1.40 23.56 -29.96
CA TRP A 62 0.80 23.70 -28.63
C TRP A 62 0.96 25.09 -28.01
N ARG A 63 1.39 26.09 -28.79
CA ARG A 63 1.32 27.50 -28.38
C ARG A 63 0.00 28.13 -28.80
N SER A 64 -1.06 27.73 -28.11
CA SER A 64 -2.30 28.49 -27.96
C SER A 64 -3.13 27.88 -26.84
N LEU A 65 -2.62 27.92 -25.61
CA LEU A 65 -3.41 27.69 -24.40
C LEU A 65 -3.34 28.96 -23.54
N PRO A 66 -4.48 29.47 -23.03
CA PRO A 66 -4.51 30.68 -22.22
C PRO A 66 -3.72 30.48 -20.91
N GLN A 67 -2.98 31.51 -20.49
CA GLN A 67 -2.10 31.52 -19.30
C GLN A 67 -2.80 31.21 -17.96
N ALA A 68 -4.12 31.07 -17.93
CA ALA A 68 -4.89 30.73 -16.73
C ALA A 68 -4.80 29.24 -16.33
N SER A 69 -4.47 28.33 -17.25
CA SER A 69 -4.46 26.88 -16.96
C SER A 69 -3.16 26.35 -16.33
N LEU A 70 -2.07 27.14 -16.34
CA LEU A 70 -0.81 26.75 -15.69
C LEU A 70 -0.69 27.20 -14.23
N LEU A 71 -1.57 28.09 -13.75
CA LEU A 71 -1.49 28.60 -12.37
C LEU A 71 -2.23 27.72 -11.35
N LEU A 72 -3.14 26.83 -11.78
CA LEU A 72 -3.92 25.96 -10.87
C LEU A 72 -3.23 24.65 -10.49
N LEU A 73 -2.18 24.25 -11.19
CA LEU A 73 -1.39 23.04 -10.91
C LEU A 73 -0.16 23.29 -10.03
N ALA A 74 0.09 24.54 -9.62
CA ALA A 74 1.31 24.92 -8.89
C ALA A 74 1.07 25.51 -7.49
N LEU A 75 -0.15 25.49 -6.95
CA LEU A 75 -0.43 26.01 -5.60
C LEU A 75 -0.68 24.90 -4.57
N PRO A 76 -0.09 24.99 -3.36
CA PRO A 76 -0.44 24.12 -2.23
C PRO A 76 -1.93 24.19 -1.91
N TRP A 77 -2.52 23.04 -1.58
CA TRP A 77 -3.94 22.83 -1.29
C TRP A 77 -4.54 23.82 -0.26
N GLN A 78 -3.72 24.39 0.63
CA GLN A 78 -4.11 25.32 1.69
C GLN A 78 -4.58 26.72 1.22
N ARG A 79 -4.60 27.03 -0.08
CA ARG A 79 -5.05 28.35 -0.61
C ARG A 79 -6.16 28.29 -1.66
N ARG A 80 -7.13 27.37 -1.54
CA ARG A 80 -8.36 27.42 -2.34
C ARG A 80 -9.52 27.95 -1.48
N PRO A 81 -10.10 29.13 -1.78
CA PRO A 81 -11.29 29.59 -1.08
C PRO A 81 -12.51 28.76 -1.54
N GLU A 82 -13.28 28.33 -0.54
CA GLU A 82 -14.62 27.73 -0.57
C GLU A 82 -15.12 27.18 -1.92
N ILE A 83 -15.03 25.85 -2.09
CA ILE A 83 -15.94 25.14 -3.01
C ILE A 83 -16.83 24.23 -2.16
N ARG A 84 -17.98 24.78 -1.79
CA ARG A 84 -19.13 24.01 -1.32
C ARG A 84 -19.65 23.13 -2.47
N ARG A 85 -20.03 21.90 -2.11
CA ARG A 85 -20.80 20.89 -2.85
C ARG A 85 -21.24 21.29 -4.26
N GLY A 86 -20.69 20.61 -5.27
CA GLY A 86 -21.31 20.49 -6.60
C GLY A 86 -20.53 21.14 -7.74
N CYS A 87 -19.36 20.60 -8.10
CA CYS A 87 -18.84 20.74 -9.47
C CYS A 87 -17.73 19.70 -9.74
N PHE A 88 -18.05 18.40 -9.72
CA PHE A 88 -17.11 17.34 -10.14
C PHE A 88 -17.46 16.72 -11.50
N ARG A 89 -18.57 17.12 -12.13
CA ARG A 89 -19.00 16.54 -13.41
C ARG A 89 -18.18 17.08 -14.59
N ALA A 90 -17.91 18.39 -14.62
CA ALA A 90 -17.22 19.03 -15.74
C ALA A 90 -15.73 18.70 -15.81
N GLU A 91 -15.01 18.73 -14.68
CA GLU A 91 -13.57 18.44 -14.64
C GLU A 91 -13.27 16.95 -14.87
N ALA A 92 -14.13 16.04 -14.39
CA ALA A 92 -14.03 14.62 -14.68
C ALA A 92 -14.35 14.29 -16.15
N GLU A 93 -15.34 14.98 -16.75
CA GLU A 93 -15.65 14.84 -18.18
C GLU A 93 -14.51 15.35 -19.07
N GLU A 94 -13.80 16.40 -18.66
CA GLU A 94 -12.66 16.96 -19.40
C GLU A 94 -11.44 16.05 -19.32
N ALA A 95 -11.14 15.48 -18.14
CA ALA A 95 -10.12 14.44 -17.98
C ALA A 95 -10.45 13.17 -18.80
N ALA A 96 -11.72 12.74 -18.80
CA ALA A 96 -12.18 11.61 -19.59
C ALA A 96 -12.16 11.90 -21.12
N ARG A 97 -12.41 13.15 -21.55
CA ARG A 97 -12.22 13.58 -22.95
C ARG A 97 -10.76 13.54 -23.36
N MET A 98 -9.84 14.01 -22.52
CA MET A 98 -8.40 13.98 -22.81
C MET A 98 -7.88 12.54 -22.94
N LEU A 99 -8.37 11.63 -22.09
CA LEU A 99 -8.03 10.19 -22.17
C LEU A 99 -8.63 9.50 -23.41
N ARG A 100 -9.87 9.84 -23.80
CA ARG A 100 -10.49 9.36 -25.06
C ARG A 100 -9.75 9.85 -26.30
N ALA A 101 -9.25 11.08 -26.29
CA ALA A 101 -8.45 11.64 -27.39
C ALA A 101 -7.07 10.94 -27.53
N LEU A 102 -6.49 10.49 -26.42
CA LEU A 102 -5.24 9.72 -26.41
C LEU A 102 -5.44 8.26 -26.83
N ALA A 103 -6.62 7.69 -26.60
CA ALA A 103 -6.98 6.33 -27.01
C ALA A 103 -7.45 6.22 -28.49
N GLY A 104 -7.70 7.35 -29.16
CA GLY A 104 -8.35 7.42 -30.47
C GLY A 104 -7.44 7.38 -31.71
N VAL A 105 -6.20 6.90 -31.61
CA VAL A 105 -5.35 6.65 -32.80
C VAL A 105 -5.21 5.15 -33.01
N GLY A 106 -6.21 4.56 -33.67
CA GLY A 106 -6.12 3.15 -34.05
C GLY A 106 -7.39 2.52 -34.59
N ARG A 107 -7.51 2.56 -35.92
CA ARG A 107 -8.26 1.65 -36.81
C ARG A 107 -9.77 1.83 -36.94
N GLY A 108 -10.15 2.25 -38.15
CA GLY A 108 -11.47 2.01 -38.73
C GLY A 108 -11.63 0.55 -39.20
N GLY A 109 -12.89 0.18 -39.42
CA GLY A 109 -13.30 -1.09 -39.99
C GLY A 109 -14.80 -1.29 -39.81
N GLU A 110 -15.56 -1.00 -40.86
CA GLU A 110 -17.00 -1.24 -41.01
C GLU A 110 -17.34 -2.73 -40.99
N GLY A 111 -18.56 -3.08 -40.54
CA GLY A 111 -19.09 -4.45 -40.62
C GLY A 111 -20.51 -4.59 -40.07
N ALA A 112 -21.47 -4.68 -40.98
CA ALA A 112 -22.93 -4.72 -40.85
C ALA A 112 -23.52 -6.02 -40.20
N PRO A 113 -24.86 -6.15 -39.98
CA PRO A 113 -25.46 -6.85 -38.84
C PRO A 113 -26.11 -8.23 -39.12
N GLY A 114 -26.26 -9.01 -38.03
CA GLY A 114 -27.39 -9.90 -37.62
C GLY A 114 -27.95 -10.99 -38.55
N PRO A 115 -28.32 -12.17 -37.99
CA PRO A 115 -29.73 -12.57 -38.08
C PRO A 115 -30.36 -13.12 -36.78
N ALA A 116 -31.69 -13.14 -36.82
CA ALA A 116 -32.69 -13.38 -35.76
C ALA A 116 -32.82 -14.85 -35.26
N PRO A 117 -33.53 -15.10 -34.15
CA PRO A 117 -33.63 -16.43 -33.53
C PRO A 117 -34.79 -17.28 -34.06
N GLY A 118 -34.59 -18.61 -34.11
CA GLY A 118 -35.60 -19.62 -34.44
C GLY A 118 -36.25 -20.27 -33.19
N PRO A 119 -37.37 -21.02 -33.36
CA PRO A 119 -38.36 -21.27 -32.32
C PRO A 119 -38.03 -22.48 -31.43
N GLY A 120 -38.50 -22.43 -30.18
CA GLY A 120 -38.30 -23.50 -29.18
C GLY A 120 -39.25 -24.69 -29.33
N PRO A 121 -39.02 -25.78 -28.58
CA PRO A 121 -40.04 -26.78 -28.29
C PRO A 121 -40.51 -26.73 -26.83
N GLY A 122 -41.76 -27.14 -26.65
CA GLY A 122 -42.54 -27.10 -25.41
C GLY A 122 -42.19 -28.16 -24.34
N PRO A 123 -43.10 -28.37 -23.37
CA PRO A 123 -42.72 -28.69 -22.00
C PRO A 123 -42.56 -30.18 -21.73
N GLY A 124 -41.46 -30.54 -21.05
CA GLY A 124 -41.19 -31.87 -20.51
C GLY A 124 -41.24 -31.86 -18.98
N LEU A 125 -42.09 -32.72 -18.42
CA LEU A 125 -42.37 -32.92 -17.00
C LEU A 125 -41.19 -33.55 -16.23
N GLY A 126 -40.91 -33.02 -15.03
CA GLY A 126 -40.58 -33.81 -13.84
C GLY A 126 -39.09 -34.00 -13.49
N ARG A 127 -38.68 -33.43 -12.34
CA ARG A 127 -38.10 -34.11 -11.15
C ARG A 127 -37.63 -33.06 -10.11
N GLY A 128 -37.72 -33.42 -8.82
CA GLY A 128 -37.68 -32.54 -7.65
C GLY A 128 -36.35 -31.83 -7.34
N PRO A 129 -36.31 -31.00 -6.28
CA PRO A 129 -35.21 -30.09 -6.00
C PRO A 129 -34.10 -30.82 -5.23
N GLU A 130 -33.07 -31.27 -5.93
CA GLU A 130 -31.79 -31.59 -5.27
C GLU A 130 -30.90 -30.35 -5.25
N GLY A 131 -30.31 -30.10 -4.09
CA GLY A 131 -29.69 -28.84 -3.69
C GLY A 131 -28.69 -28.29 -4.71
N ALA A 132 -29.03 -27.15 -5.28
CA ALA A 132 -28.10 -26.30 -5.99
C ALA A 132 -27.04 -25.80 -5.00
N ARG A 133 -25.82 -26.35 -5.11
CA ARG A 133 -24.62 -25.71 -4.56
C ARG A 133 -24.55 -24.30 -5.13
N PRO A 134 -24.19 -23.27 -4.33
CA PRO A 134 -24.00 -21.93 -4.87
C PRO A 134 -22.96 -22.01 -5.99
N VAL A 135 -23.39 -21.69 -7.21
CA VAL A 135 -22.47 -21.42 -8.31
C VAL A 135 -21.61 -20.23 -7.85
N PRO A 136 -20.27 -20.28 -7.94
CA PRO A 136 -19.46 -19.11 -7.64
C PRO A 136 -19.98 -17.95 -8.49
N ALA A 137 -20.35 -16.85 -7.84
CA ALA A 137 -20.72 -15.63 -8.55
C ALA A 137 -19.60 -15.31 -9.54
N GLU A 138 -19.95 -15.17 -10.82
CA GLU A 138 -19.02 -14.64 -11.81
C GLU A 138 -18.42 -13.34 -11.26
N PRO A 139 -17.11 -13.07 -11.47
CA PRO A 139 -16.53 -11.81 -11.04
C PRO A 139 -17.41 -10.67 -11.58
N PRO A 140 -17.77 -9.67 -10.77
CA PRO A 140 -18.76 -8.67 -11.16
C PRO A 140 -18.34 -8.12 -12.52
N SER A 141 -19.15 -8.40 -13.54
CA SER A 141 -18.96 -7.85 -14.88
C SER A 141 -18.84 -6.35 -14.71
N LEU A 142 -17.65 -5.83 -14.99
CA LEU A 142 -17.23 -4.47 -14.66
C LEU A 142 -18.34 -3.48 -15.02
N SER A 143 -18.95 -2.87 -14.01
CA SER A 143 -20.05 -1.92 -14.23
C SER A 143 -19.57 -0.78 -15.14
N PRO A 144 -20.47 -0.17 -15.93
CA PRO A 144 -20.15 1.04 -16.67
C PRO A 144 -19.50 2.08 -15.74
N GLY A 145 -18.27 2.50 -16.06
CA GLY A 145 -17.48 3.43 -15.24
C GLY A 145 -16.39 2.80 -14.38
N TRP A 146 -16.34 1.48 -14.22
CA TRP A 146 -15.27 0.83 -13.43
C TRP A 146 -13.86 1.22 -13.89
N ALA A 147 -13.61 1.15 -15.21
CA ALA A 147 -12.32 1.51 -15.78
C ALA A 147 -11.97 3.00 -15.56
N GLU A 148 -12.97 3.89 -15.62
CA GLU A 148 -12.78 5.32 -15.36
C GLU A 148 -12.44 5.58 -13.89
N VAL A 149 -13.14 4.91 -12.95
CA VAL A 149 -12.86 4.99 -11.52
C VAL A 149 -11.47 4.43 -11.19
N LEU A 150 -11.11 3.30 -11.79
CA LEU A 150 -9.79 2.69 -11.62
C LEU A 150 -8.68 3.62 -12.13
N ALA A 151 -8.86 4.21 -13.32
CA ALA A 151 -7.91 5.15 -13.90
C ALA A 151 -7.78 6.43 -13.05
N ALA A 152 -8.90 6.96 -12.52
CA ALA A 152 -8.89 8.11 -11.62
C ALA A 152 -8.13 7.81 -10.32
N ALA A 153 -8.39 6.65 -9.71
CA ALA A 153 -7.69 6.22 -8.50
C ALA A 153 -6.19 6.01 -8.73
N ALA A 154 -5.81 5.33 -9.81
CA ALA A 154 -4.42 5.13 -10.18
C ALA A 154 -3.70 6.46 -10.44
N GLY A 155 -4.35 7.38 -11.16
CA GLY A 155 -3.83 8.72 -11.42
C GLY A 155 -3.63 9.54 -10.14
N ALA A 156 -4.59 9.49 -9.19
CA ALA A 156 -4.46 10.15 -7.90
C ALA A 156 -3.27 9.60 -7.08
N LEU A 157 -3.06 8.28 -7.08
CA LEU A 157 -1.92 7.64 -6.40
C LEU A 157 -0.59 8.02 -7.07
N GLN A 158 -0.53 8.02 -8.40
CA GLN A 158 0.66 8.42 -9.16
C GLN A 158 1.02 9.91 -8.98
N ALA A 159 0.03 10.77 -8.73
CA ALA A 159 0.23 12.17 -8.38
C ALA A 159 0.72 12.37 -6.92
N GLY A 160 0.95 11.29 -6.16
CA GLY A 160 1.37 11.33 -4.76
C GLY A 160 0.22 11.54 -3.77
N GLY A 161 -1.03 11.38 -4.21
CA GLY A 161 -2.24 11.51 -3.41
C GLY A 161 -2.51 10.31 -2.50
N LEU A 162 -3.46 10.51 -1.58
CA LEU A 162 -3.98 9.46 -0.71
C LEU A 162 -5.37 9.06 -1.18
N VAL A 163 -5.63 7.76 -1.33
CA VAL A 163 -6.91 7.24 -1.81
C VAL A 163 -7.50 6.29 -0.78
N ALA A 164 -8.73 6.53 -0.33
CA ALA A 164 -9.47 5.54 0.46
C ALA A 164 -10.11 4.50 -0.46
N VAL A 165 -9.96 3.22 -0.10
CA VAL A 165 -10.33 2.08 -0.93
C VAL A 165 -11.02 0.99 -0.10
N PRO A 166 -12.03 0.31 -0.65
CA PRO A 166 -12.60 -0.88 -0.04
C PRO A 166 -11.60 -2.04 -0.10
N THR A 167 -11.62 -2.90 0.91
CA THR A 167 -10.89 -4.17 0.93
C THR A 167 -11.83 -5.31 1.32
N ASP A 168 -11.30 -6.53 1.38
CA ASP A 168 -11.99 -7.74 1.85
C ASP A 168 -12.16 -7.81 3.38
N THR A 169 -11.60 -6.86 4.13
CA THR A 169 -11.69 -6.83 5.60
C THR A 169 -12.29 -5.53 6.12
N VAL A 170 -11.65 -4.40 5.83
CA VAL A 170 -12.06 -3.06 6.30
C VAL A 170 -11.69 -2.02 5.24
N TYR A 171 -12.24 -0.81 5.28
CA TYR A 171 -11.75 0.26 4.44
C TYR A 171 -10.28 0.60 4.75
N GLY A 172 -9.51 0.88 3.72
CA GLY A 172 -8.11 1.26 3.81
C GLY A 172 -7.83 2.63 3.20
N VAL A 173 -6.74 3.25 3.60
CA VAL A 173 -6.12 4.38 2.91
C VAL A 173 -4.83 3.87 2.27
N ALA A 174 -4.69 4.14 0.97
CA ALA A 174 -3.59 3.72 0.14
C ALA A 174 -2.82 4.94 -0.41
N CYS A 175 -1.52 4.77 -0.59
CA CYS A 175 -0.66 5.67 -1.34
C CYS A 175 0.43 4.87 -2.06
N LEU A 176 1.14 5.47 -3.02
CA LEU A 176 2.26 4.78 -3.67
C LEU A 176 3.41 4.61 -2.66
N ALA A 177 3.77 3.37 -2.31
CA ALA A 177 4.82 3.09 -1.33
C ALA A 177 6.20 3.60 -1.78
N GLN A 178 6.39 3.70 -3.09
CA GLN A 178 7.63 4.18 -3.71
C GLN A 178 7.72 5.71 -3.80
N ASP A 179 6.69 6.48 -3.44
CA ASP A 179 6.78 7.95 -3.32
C ASP A 179 7.01 8.35 -1.85
N PRO A 180 8.24 8.79 -1.48
CA PRO A 180 8.56 9.34 -0.16
C PRO A 180 7.58 10.38 0.38
N ARG A 181 7.06 11.25 -0.49
CA ARG A 181 6.13 12.32 -0.08
C ARG A 181 4.78 11.74 0.29
N ALA A 182 4.27 10.80 -0.52
CA ALA A 182 3.02 10.13 -0.26
C ALA A 182 3.09 9.28 1.04
N VAL A 183 4.22 8.58 1.25
CA VAL A 183 4.50 7.84 2.50
C VAL A 183 4.53 8.78 3.71
N ARG A 184 5.15 9.95 3.62
CA ARG A 184 5.08 10.96 4.69
C ARG A 184 3.66 11.46 4.94
N SER A 185 2.88 11.70 3.88
CA SER A 185 1.48 12.14 3.99
C SER A 185 0.61 11.10 4.72
N ILE A 186 0.73 9.82 4.39
CA ILE A 186 -0.07 8.77 5.04
C ILE A 186 0.34 8.55 6.52
N TYR A 187 1.61 8.74 6.86
CA TYR A 187 2.05 8.78 8.25
C TYR A 187 1.48 9.99 9.01
N GLY A 188 1.53 11.17 8.38
CA GLY A 188 0.95 12.41 8.90
C GLY A 188 -0.55 12.29 9.17
N LEU A 189 -1.30 11.73 8.20
CA LEU A 189 -2.74 11.45 8.32
C LEU A 189 -3.07 10.65 9.59
N LYS A 190 -2.20 9.70 9.94
CA LYS A 190 -2.39 8.80 11.08
C LYS A 190 -1.84 9.35 12.40
N GLY A 191 -1.23 10.53 12.41
CA GLY A 191 -0.44 11.01 13.54
C GLY A 191 0.69 10.06 13.91
N ARG A 192 1.23 9.33 12.92
CA ARG A 192 2.33 8.37 13.10
C ARG A 192 3.63 9.03 12.67
N ASN A 193 4.69 8.74 13.40
CA ASN A 193 6.06 9.18 13.15
C ASN A 193 6.91 8.00 12.67
N GLY A 194 6.36 7.17 11.76
CA GLY A 194 7.05 6.00 11.17
C GLY A 194 7.25 4.80 12.10
N ARG A 195 7.06 4.96 13.42
CA ARG A 195 7.27 3.89 14.42
C ARG A 195 6.31 2.71 14.28
N LYS A 196 5.09 2.94 13.80
CA LYS A 196 4.13 1.86 13.49
C LYS A 196 4.24 1.54 12.00
N PRO A 197 4.76 0.35 11.62
CA PRO A 197 4.93 -0.01 10.23
C PRO A 197 3.60 -0.01 9.46
N LEU A 198 3.68 0.27 8.17
CA LEU A 198 2.63 0.09 7.17
C LEU A 198 2.84 -1.24 6.47
N ALA A 199 1.73 -1.86 6.04
CA ALA A 199 1.81 -2.98 5.10
C ALA A 199 1.91 -2.43 3.67
N ILE A 200 2.55 -3.17 2.78
CA ILE A 200 2.39 -3.00 1.34
C ILE A 200 1.24 -3.86 0.84
N CYS A 201 0.55 -3.37 -0.17
CA CYS A 201 -0.50 -4.03 -0.91
C CYS A 201 -0.05 -4.29 -2.34
N LEU A 202 -0.24 -5.51 -2.80
CA LEU A 202 0.12 -6.00 -4.13
C LEU A 202 -1.13 -6.58 -4.81
N GLY A 203 -1.12 -6.66 -6.14
CA GLY A 203 -2.20 -7.28 -6.91
C GLY A 203 -2.12 -8.81 -7.01
N ASP A 204 -0.89 -9.34 -6.99
CA ASP A 204 -0.54 -10.72 -7.31
C ASP A 204 0.59 -11.22 -6.41
N VAL A 205 0.60 -12.54 -6.13
CA VAL A 205 1.53 -13.19 -5.20
C VAL A 205 2.95 -13.17 -5.74
N GLU A 206 3.10 -13.25 -7.06
CA GLU A 206 4.38 -13.26 -7.76
C GLU A 206 5.18 -11.97 -7.51
N HIS A 207 4.50 -10.84 -7.28
CA HIS A 207 5.15 -9.56 -6.99
C HIS A 207 5.79 -9.50 -5.60
N ILE A 208 5.51 -10.45 -4.69
CA ILE A 208 6.10 -10.49 -3.35
C ILE A 208 7.62 -10.65 -3.44
N TYR A 209 8.10 -11.52 -4.32
CA TYR A 209 9.54 -11.83 -4.49
C TYR A 209 10.38 -10.63 -4.90
N ARG A 210 9.77 -9.61 -5.52
CA ARG A 210 10.45 -8.35 -5.85
C ARG A 210 10.72 -7.48 -4.62
N TYR A 211 9.78 -7.46 -3.67
CA TYR A 211 9.79 -6.53 -2.54
C TYR A 211 10.19 -7.17 -1.21
N CYS A 212 10.24 -8.50 -1.16
CA CYS A 212 10.51 -9.26 0.05
C CYS A 212 11.42 -10.46 -0.22
N HIS A 213 12.21 -10.83 0.78
CA HIS A 213 12.87 -12.11 0.82
C HIS A 213 11.88 -13.15 1.36
N VAL A 214 11.50 -14.09 0.48
CA VAL A 214 10.56 -15.17 0.78
C VAL A 214 11.33 -16.42 1.21
N ASN A 215 11.04 -16.92 2.40
CA ASN A 215 11.65 -18.09 3.04
C ASN A 215 10.62 -19.19 3.37
N VAL A 216 9.47 -19.15 2.68
CA VAL A 216 8.37 -20.10 2.83
C VAL A 216 8.00 -20.71 1.47
N PRO A 217 7.33 -21.87 1.44
CA PRO A 217 6.86 -22.46 0.19
C PRO A 217 5.87 -21.55 -0.55
N ASP A 218 5.97 -21.58 -1.87
CA ASP A 218 5.12 -20.89 -2.83
C ASP A 218 3.62 -21.18 -2.62
N GLU A 219 3.30 -22.41 -2.27
CA GLU A 219 1.93 -22.86 -2.00
C GLU A 219 1.39 -22.21 -0.73
N LEU A 220 2.22 -21.99 0.29
CA LEU A 220 1.77 -21.34 1.54
C LEU A 220 1.36 -19.89 1.26
N LEU A 221 2.09 -19.18 0.40
CA LEU A 221 1.69 -17.83 -0.01
C LEU A 221 0.33 -17.85 -0.70
N ARG A 222 0.10 -18.80 -1.60
CA ARG A 222 -1.17 -18.93 -2.38
C ARG A 222 -2.35 -19.42 -1.54
N ASP A 223 -2.09 -20.19 -0.49
CA ASP A 223 -3.11 -20.59 0.47
C ASP A 223 -3.57 -19.42 1.36
N LEU A 224 -2.68 -18.48 1.68
CA LEU A 224 -2.97 -17.33 2.55
C LEU A 224 -3.37 -16.07 1.77
N LEU A 225 -3.00 -15.97 0.50
CA LEU A 225 -3.19 -14.80 -0.36
C LEU A 225 -3.69 -15.20 -1.76
N PRO A 226 -4.60 -14.42 -2.38
CA PRO A 226 -5.33 -13.27 -1.82
C PRO A 226 -6.26 -13.65 -0.67
N GLY A 227 -6.35 -12.81 0.37
CA GLY A 227 -7.25 -13.09 1.49
C GLY A 227 -7.00 -12.29 2.77
N PRO A 228 -7.75 -12.56 3.85
CA PRO A 228 -7.72 -11.87 5.16
C PRO A 228 -6.46 -12.06 6.03
N VAL A 229 -5.30 -12.36 5.43
CA VAL A 229 -3.99 -12.42 6.10
C VAL A 229 -2.99 -11.33 5.63
N THR A 230 -2.19 -10.80 6.56
CA THR A 230 -1.02 -9.95 6.27
C THR A 230 0.23 -10.71 6.68
N LEU A 231 1.14 -10.96 5.73
CA LEU A 231 2.39 -11.69 5.95
C LEU A 231 3.51 -10.71 6.28
N VAL A 232 4.15 -10.84 7.44
CA VAL A 232 5.35 -10.07 7.77
C VAL A 232 6.58 -10.85 7.31
N LEU A 233 7.33 -10.25 6.41
CA LEU A 233 8.50 -10.83 5.75
C LEU A 233 9.67 -9.84 5.85
N LYS A 234 10.89 -10.35 5.61
CA LYS A 234 12.06 -9.48 5.43
C LYS A 234 11.90 -8.69 4.13
N ARG A 235 12.03 -7.37 4.19
CA ARG A 235 11.98 -6.50 3.01
C ARG A 235 13.23 -6.68 2.13
N SER A 236 13.09 -6.44 0.83
CA SER A 236 14.22 -6.25 -0.08
C SER A 236 14.67 -4.78 -0.12
N GLU A 237 15.82 -4.54 -0.75
CA GLU A 237 16.36 -3.19 -0.99
C GLU A 237 15.56 -2.39 -2.05
N GLU A 238 14.69 -3.05 -2.83
CA GLU A 238 13.85 -2.37 -3.83
C GLU A 238 12.74 -1.51 -3.21
N LEU A 239 12.36 -1.79 -1.96
CA LEU A 239 11.37 -0.97 -1.28
C LEU A 239 11.99 0.34 -0.79
N ASN A 240 11.32 1.46 -1.09
CA ASN A 240 11.63 2.79 -0.58
C ASN A 240 11.98 2.79 0.92
N LYS A 241 13.15 3.32 1.26
CA LYS A 241 13.69 3.35 2.63
C LYS A 241 12.88 4.23 3.59
N ASP A 242 12.11 5.18 3.06
CA ASP A 242 11.20 6.02 3.85
C ASP A 242 9.94 5.25 4.32
N LEU A 243 9.61 4.13 3.65
CA LEU A 243 8.58 3.22 4.11
C LEU A 243 9.17 2.37 5.25
N ASN A 244 8.58 2.43 6.45
CA ASN A 244 9.01 1.65 7.63
C ASN A 244 10.51 1.81 7.96
N PRO A 245 11.01 3.03 8.23
CA PRO A 245 12.45 3.31 8.33
C PRO A 245 13.13 2.66 9.54
N PHE A 246 12.37 2.13 10.50
CA PHE A 246 12.88 1.58 11.76
C PHE A 246 12.84 0.04 11.82
N THR A 247 12.58 -0.64 10.71
CA THR A 247 12.52 -2.10 10.68
C THR A 247 12.95 -2.65 9.32
N SER A 248 13.60 -3.82 9.34
CA SER A 248 13.91 -4.63 8.16
C SER A 248 12.74 -5.53 7.75
N LEU A 249 11.62 -5.46 8.46
CA LEU A 249 10.41 -6.24 8.17
C LEU A 249 9.36 -5.36 7.48
N VAL A 250 8.55 -5.99 6.64
CA VAL A 250 7.41 -5.35 5.98
C VAL A 250 6.22 -6.31 5.98
N GLY A 251 5.04 -5.79 6.30
CA GLY A 251 3.79 -6.52 6.12
C GLY A 251 3.40 -6.52 4.65
N VAL A 252 2.97 -7.65 4.11
CA VAL A 252 2.54 -7.83 2.73
C VAL A 252 1.10 -8.28 2.74
N ARG A 253 0.28 -7.63 1.91
CA ARG A 253 -1.15 -7.82 1.86
C ARG A 253 -1.59 -7.94 0.41
N ILE A 254 -2.42 -8.94 0.10
CA ILE A 254 -3.12 -9.03 -1.17
C ILE A 254 -4.59 -9.25 -0.81
N PRO A 255 -5.40 -8.19 -0.69
CA PRO A 255 -6.80 -8.30 -0.32
C PRO A 255 -7.56 -9.10 -1.38
N ASN A 256 -8.48 -9.98 -0.96
CA ASN A 256 -9.40 -10.63 -1.89
C ASN A 256 -10.56 -9.71 -2.29
N HIS A 257 -10.23 -8.53 -2.83
CA HIS A 257 -11.19 -7.55 -3.33
C HIS A 257 -10.79 -7.11 -4.74
N PRO A 258 -11.63 -7.31 -5.78
CA PRO A 258 -11.26 -7.05 -7.17
C PRO A 258 -10.71 -5.63 -7.40
N PHE A 259 -11.38 -4.61 -6.85
CA PHE A 259 -10.98 -3.22 -7.05
C PHE A 259 -9.54 -2.93 -6.64
N ILE A 260 -9.16 -3.23 -5.39
CA ILE A 260 -7.81 -2.91 -4.89
C ILE A 260 -6.73 -3.77 -5.55
N ARG A 261 -7.06 -4.99 -5.99
CA ARG A 261 -6.13 -5.83 -6.75
C ARG A 261 -5.83 -5.23 -8.11
N GLU A 262 -6.87 -4.85 -8.86
CA GLU A 262 -6.67 -4.16 -10.15
C GLU A 262 -5.97 -2.81 -9.98
N LEU A 263 -6.29 -2.07 -8.91
CA LEU A 263 -5.65 -0.80 -8.62
C LEU A 263 -4.15 -0.98 -8.35
N ALA A 264 -3.79 -2.00 -7.56
CA ALA A 264 -2.39 -2.32 -7.28
C ALA A 264 -1.63 -2.77 -8.55
N ARG A 265 -2.30 -3.45 -9.50
CA ARG A 265 -1.72 -3.81 -10.81
C ARG A 265 -1.53 -2.61 -11.73
N ALA A 266 -2.45 -1.65 -11.68
CA ALA A 266 -2.41 -0.45 -12.51
C ALA A 266 -1.33 0.56 -12.06
N CYS A 267 -0.85 0.46 -10.82
CA CYS A 267 0.20 1.33 -10.30
C CYS A 267 1.61 0.82 -10.62
N SER A 268 2.58 1.73 -10.72
CA SER A 268 3.97 1.43 -11.06
C SER A 268 4.77 0.75 -9.93
N GLY A 269 4.13 0.46 -8.79
CA GLY A 269 4.77 -0.09 -7.61
C GLY A 269 3.75 -0.43 -6.52
N PRO A 270 4.21 -0.99 -5.38
CA PRO A 270 3.34 -1.41 -4.29
C PRO A 270 2.60 -0.21 -3.71
N LEU A 271 1.40 -0.47 -3.20
CA LEU A 271 0.65 0.53 -2.46
C LEU A 271 0.97 0.38 -0.97
N ALA A 272 1.34 1.44 -0.27
CA ALA A 272 1.36 1.41 1.19
C ALA A 272 -0.08 1.50 1.68
N LEU A 273 -0.49 0.59 2.56
CA LEU A 273 -1.87 0.40 2.99
C LEU A 273 -1.97 0.40 4.52
N THR A 274 -2.96 1.14 5.02
CA THR A 274 -3.42 1.10 6.42
C THR A 274 -4.93 1.18 6.46
N SER A 275 -5.58 0.76 7.54
CA SER A 275 -7.03 0.95 7.75
C SER A 275 -7.44 2.43 7.63
N ALA A 276 -8.68 2.73 7.25
CA ALA A 276 -9.21 4.08 7.10
C ALA A 276 -9.92 4.58 8.38
N ASN A 277 -9.20 4.58 9.50
CA ASN A 277 -9.69 5.09 10.79
C ASN A 277 -8.75 6.17 11.35
N ILE A 278 -9.21 7.03 12.25
CA ILE A 278 -8.25 7.79 13.07
C ILE A 278 -7.51 6.78 13.95
N SER A 279 -6.23 7.02 14.27
CA SER A 279 -5.50 6.11 15.17
C SER A 279 -6.31 5.87 16.44
N SER A 280 -6.31 4.62 16.94
CA SER A 280 -7.07 4.16 18.12
C SER A 280 -8.61 4.15 18.01
N GLN A 281 -9.21 4.48 16.86
CA GLN A 281 -10.65 4.28 16.63
C GLN A 281 -10.96 2.91 16.03
N ALA A 282 -12.23 2.50 16.07
CA ALA A 282 -12.70 1.26 15.45
C ALA A 282 -12.39 1.21 13.96
N SER A 283 -12.23 0.00 13.42
CA SER A 283 -12.10 -0.20 11.98
C SER A 283 -13.37 0.23 11.26
N THR A 284 -13.21 0.76 10.06
CA THR A 284 -14.29 1.34 9.28
C THR A 284 -14.77 0.38 8.19
N LEU A 285 -16.09 0.22 8.11
CA LEU A 285 -16.77 -0.69 7.19
C LEU A 285 -17.57 0.05 6.12
N THR A 286 -17.79 1.35 6.29
CA THR A 286 -18.48 2.21 5.32
C THR A 286 -17.74 3.53 5.15
N VAL A 287 -17.91 4.19 4.00
CA VAL A 287 -17.28 5.50 3.73
C VAL A 287 -17.70 6.59 4.72
N SER A 288 -18.91 6.49 5.26
CA SER A 288 -19.45 7.43 6.23
C SER A 288 -18.72 7.40 7.58
N GLU A 289 -18.10 6.27 7.95
CA GLU A 289 -17.42 6.11 9.24
C GLU A 289 -16.06 6.82 9.32
N PHE A 290 -15.54 7.36 8.21
CA PHE A 290 -14.26 8.08 8.17
C PHE A 290 -14.30 9.42 7.43
N GLN A 291 -15.46 10.08 7.45
CA GLN A 291 -15.64 11.40 6.82
C GLN A 291 -14.63 12.45 7.31
N ASP A 292 -14.19 12.34 8.56
CA ASP A 292 -13.18 13.23 9.14
C ASP A 292 -11.82 13.14 8.44
N LEU A 293 -11.53 12.03 7.76
CA LEU A 293 -10.30 11.87 6.98
C LEU A 293 -10.39 12.48 5.58
N TRP A 294 -11.60 12.67 5.04
CA TRP A 294 -11.82 13.08 3.65
C TRP A 294 -11.09 14.37 3.24
N PRO A 295 -10.97 15.42 4.09
CA PRO A 295 -10.23 16.63 3.72
C PRO A 295 -8.76 16.37 3.39
N GLN A 296 -8.19 15.26 3.86
CA GLN A 296 -6.79 14.89 3.63
C GLN A 296 -6.64 13.84 2.52
N LEU A 297 -7.74 13.34 1.96
CA LEU A 297 -7.76 12.33 0.90
C LEU A 297 -7.98 13.00 -0.45
N SER A 298 -7.26 12.52 -1.46
CA SER A 298 -7.44 12.95 -2.85
C SER A 298 -8.67 12.32 -3.49
N LEU A 299 -9.03 11.10 -3.06
CA LEU A 299 -10.18 10.37 -3.57
C LEU A 299 -10.69 9.37 -2.52
N VAL A 300 -12.00 9.15 -2.50
CA VAL A 300 -12.66 8.10 -1.72
C VAL A 300 -13.42 7.21 -2.70
N ILE A 301 -13.09 5.93 -2.72
CA ILE A 301 -13.80 4.93 -3.51
C ILE A 301 -14.87 4.32 -2.63
N ASP A 302 -16.14 4.56 -2.94
CA ASP A 302 -17.26 3.91 -2.27
C ASP A 302 -17.58 2.58 -2.95
N GLY A 303 -17.16 1.49 -2.33
CA GLY A 303 -17.49 0.12 -2.74
C GLY A 303 -18.70 -0.46 -2.01
N GLY A 304 -19.45 0.37 -1.27
CA GLY A 304 -20.49 -0.08 -0.35
C GLY A 304 -19.94 -0.61 0.97
N PRO A 305 -20.80 -1.21 1.81
CA PRO A 305 -20.40 -1.80 3.08
C PRO A 305 -19.45 -2.98 2.91
N VAL A 306 -18.39 -3.02 3.71
CA VAL A 306 -17.51 -4.18 3.83
C VAL A 306 -18.03 -5.08 4.94
N GLY A 307 -18.58 -6.25 4.56
CA GLY A 307 -19.17 -7.21 5.51
C GLY A 307 -20.46 -6.70 6.17
N ASP A 308 -20.85 -7.34 7.27
CA ASP A 308 -21.98 -6.91 8.08
C ASP A 308 -21.54 -5.80 9.05
N VAL A 309 -22.07 -4.60 8.85
CA VAL A 309 -21.75 -3.39 9.62
C VAL A 309 -22.12 -3.52 11.10
N GLN A 310 -23.09 -4.38 11.42
CA GLN A 310 -23.56 -4.64 12.79
C GLN A 310 -22.74 -5.72 13.50
N SER A 311 -21.99 -6.54 12.77
CA SER A 311 -21.16 -7.60 13.35
C SER A 311 -19.82 -7.04 13.85
N PRO A 312 -19.50 -7.18 15.15
CA PRO A 312 -18.20 -6.80 15.68
C PRO A 312 -17.04 -7.59 15.04
N GLU A 313 -17.30 -8.81 14.60
CA GLU A 313 -16.32 -9.70 13.97
C GLU A 313 -15.86 -9.16 12.62
N CYS A 314 -16.75 -8.50 11.87
CA CYS A 314 -16.41 -7.84 10.61
C CYS A 314 -15.49 -6.62 10.81
N ARG A 315 -15.42 -6.05 12.03
CA ARG A 315 -14.50 -4.95 12.35
C ARG A 315 -13.09 -5.45 12.70
N LEU A 316 -12.89 -6.77 12.82
CA LEU A 316 -11.56 -7.34 12.90
C LEU A 316 -10.84 -7.16 11.57
N GLY A 317 -9.69 -6.50 11.61
CA GLY A 317 -8.82 -6.42 10.45
C GLY A 317 -8.20 -7.77 10.10
N SER A 318 -7.32 -7.76 9.10
CA SER A 318 -6.54 -8.94 8.74
C SER A 318 -5.76 -9.53 9.91
N THR A 319 -5.62 -10.85 9.91
CA THR A 319 -4.67 -11.54 10.80
C THR A 319 -3.26 -11.20 10.35
N VAL A 320 -2.40 -10.76 11.26
CA VAL A 320 -1.00 -10.43 10.96
C VAL A 320 -0.12 -11.53 11.50
N VAL A 321 0.60 -12.21 10.60
CA VAL A 321 1.51 -13.31 10.94
C VAL A 321 2.93 -12.95 10.50
N ASP A 322 3.89 -13.11 11.41
CA ASP A 322 5.32 -13.09 11.11
C ASP A 322 5.77 -14.43 10.57
N LEU A 323 6.39 -14.41 9.39
CA LEU A 323 7.02 -15.56 8.74
C LEU A 323 8.50 -15.28 8.42
N SER A 324 9.08 -14.22 8.99
CA SER A 324 10.44 -13.77 8.70
C SER A 324 11.54 -14.73 9.17
N VAL A 325 11.18 -15.69 10.03
CA VAL A 325 12.06 -16.75 10.54
C VAL A 325 11.66 -18.08 9.89
N SER A 326 12.62 -18.75 9.24
CA SER A 326 12.37 -20.02 8.54
C SER A 326 11.87 -21.10 9.49
N GLY A 327 10.81 -21.82 9.08
CA GLY A 327 10.23 -22.91 9.86
C GLY A 327 9.39 -22.48 11.08
N LYS A 328 9.24 -21.18 11.32
CA LYS A 328 8.48 -20.65 12.46
C LYS A 328 7.43 -19.63 12.04
N TYR A 329 6.47 -19.37 12.92
CA TYR A 329 5.54 -18.26 12.77
C TYR A 329 5.19 -17.59 14.10
N THR A 330 4.81 -16.31 14.05
CA THR A 330 4.30 -15.56 15.22
C THR A 330 3.04 -14.81 14.83
N ILE A 331 1.95 -14.97 15.59
CA ILE A 331 0.76 -14.13 15.39
C ILE A 331 1.01 -12.78 16.07
N ILE A 332 1.32 -11.76 15.26
CA ILE A 332 1.54 -10.39 15.74
C ILE A 332 0.21 -9.75 16.12
N ARG A 333 -0.84 -10.01 15.34
CA ARG A 333 -2.18 -9.48 15.59
C ARG A 333 -3.25 -10.51 15.21
N PRO A 334 -4.12 -10.93 16.14
CA PRO A 334 -5.28 -11.71 15.79
C PRO A 334 -6.25 -10.88 14.94
N GLY A 335 -6.78 -11.49 13.88
CA GLY A 335 -7.75 -10.88 12.98
C GLY A 335 -8.85 -11.86 12.60
N CYS A 336 -9.68 -11.51 11.63
CA CYS A 336 -10.84 -12.32 11.23
C CYS A 336 -10.48 -13.73 10.70
N ALA A 337 -9.23 -13.95 10.28
CA ALA A 337 -8.75 -15.22 9.75
C ALA A 337 -7.80 -15.98 10.69
N LEU A 338 -7.82 -15.68 12.00
CA LEU A 338 -6.84 -16.23 12.95
C LEU A 338 -6.83 -17.76 12.92
N GLN A 339 -8.01 -18.38 13.08
CA GLN A 339 -8.12 -19.83 13.23
C GLN A 339 -7.65 -20.56 11.96
N SER A 340 -8.16 -20.16 10.79
CA SER A 340 -7.79 -20.76 9.50
C SER A 340 -6.30 -20.54 9.18
N THR A 341 -5.74 -19.38 9.51
CA THR A 341 -4.31 -19.11 9.33
C THR A 341 -3.46 -20.07 10.17
N VAL A 342 -3.77 -20.21 11.46
CA VAL A 342 -3.02 -21.11 12.36
C VAL A 342 -3.15 -22.57 11.93
N GLU A 343 -4.33 -22.98 11.48
CA GLU A 343 -4.57 -24.33 10.96
C GLU A 343 -3.69 -24.64 9.74
N ILE A 344 -3.69 -23.76 8.74
CA ILE A 344 -2.84 -23.91 7.54
C ILE A 344 -1.36 -23.99 7.94
N LEU A 345 -0.87 -23.04 8.74
CA LEU A 345 0.54 -22.95 9.12
C LEU A 345 1.02 -24.21 9.85
N ARG A 346 0.23 -24.72 10.82
CA ARG A 346 0.64 -25.87 11.65
C ARG A 346 0.36 -27.19 10.97
N GLN A 347 -0.84 -27.40 10.46
CA GLN A 347 -1.29 -28.73 10.01
C GLN A 347 -0.81 -29.03 8.59
N LYS A 348 -0.86 -28.06 7.68
CA LYS A 348 -0.46 -28.28 6.27
C LYS A 348 1.04 -28.08 6.06
N TYR A 349 1.64 -27.09 6.71
CA TYR A 349 3.05 -26.72 6.49
C TYR A 349 4.00 -27.05 7.65
N GLY A 350 3.49 -27.56 8.77
CA GLY A 350 4.32 -28.00 9.89
C GLY A 350 5.13 -26.89 10.57
N LEU A 351 4.73 -25.62 10.42
CA LEU A 351 5.42 -24.50 11.03
C LEU A 351 5.19 -24.48 12.54
N VAL A 352 6.22 -24.11 13.28
CA VAL A 352 6.20 -24.09 14.74
C VAL A 352 5.96 -22.67 15.24
N PRO A 353 5.07 -22.43 16.21
CA PRO A 353 4.96 -21.11 16.82
C PRO A 353 6.30 -20.71 17.44
N GLU A 354 6.78 -19.50 17.18
CA GLU A 354 7.95 -18.99 17.88
C GLU A 354 7.58 -18.70 19.33
N SER A 355 8.26 -19.36 20.27
CA SER A 355 8.09 -19.11 21.70
C SER A 355 8.49 -17.67 21.99
N SER A 356 7.54 -16.88 22.48
CA SER A 356 7.73 -15.49 22.91
C SER A 356 8.76 -15.34 24.02
#